data_AF-A0A661RZN8-F1
#
_entry.id   AF-A0A661RZN8-F1
#
_cell.length_a   1.000
_cell.length_b   1.000
_cell.length_c   1.000
_cell.angle_alpha   90.00
_cell.angle_beta   90.00
_cell.angle_gamma   90.00
#
_symmetry.space_group_name_H-M   'P 1'
#
loop_
_entity.id
_entity.type
_entity.pdbx_description
1 polymer ?
#
loop_
_entity_poly.entity_id
_entity_poly.type
_entity_poly.pdbx_seq_one_letter_code
_entity_poly.pdbx_strand_id
1 'polypeptide(L)'
;MIDLIQMIVNGIAVGSSYALMGLAMVIIYKTSEVPNFAQGEMALISSYFAMMLLSSFNMSVYSAFLLTFVFAILLGCFLEFAILRRAKEPNVLGMIVITIGISMVLLGVVSWKFGADQKTMPFPIGPSDSFIIGDIFISKLEVLTLVAALLLMSVLYL
;
A
#
# COMPACT_ATOMS: atom_id res chain seq x y z
N MET A 1 -18.21 -19.54 20.03
CA MET A 1 -16.85 -19.48 20.62
C MET A 1 -15.80 -19.39 19.52
N ILE A 2 -15.80 -20.33 18.56
CA ILE A 2 -14.90 -20.29 17.39
C ILE A 2 -15.10 -19.01 16.56
N ASP A 3 -16.35 -18.57 16.33
CA ASP A 3 -16.64 -17.34 15.57
C ASP A 3 -16.00 -16.10 16.19
N LEU A 4 -15.99 -16.00 17.52
CA LEU A 4 -15.36 -14.88 18.22
C LEU A 4 -13.85 -14.88 17.99
N ILE A 5 -13.21 -16.05 18.08
CA ILE A 5 -11.78 -16.19 17.84
C ILE A 5 -11.45 -15.85 16.38
N GLN A 6 -12.24 -16.34 15.42
CA GLN A 6 -12.09 -16.01 14.00
C GLN A 6 -12.23 -14.51 13.75
N MET A 7 -13.21 -13.83 14.38
CA MET A 7 -13.37 -12.37 14.26
C MET A 7 -12.16 -11.61 14.83
N ILE A 8 -11.59 -12.08 15.95
CA ILE A 8 -10.39 -11.47 16.52
C ILE A 8 -9.20 -11.64 15.55
N VAL A 9 -9.00 -12.82 14.98
CA VAL A 9 -7.91 -13.10 14.03
C VAL A 9 -8.05 -12.23 12.77
N ASN A 10 -9.24 -12.20 12.15
CA ASN A 10 -9.50 -11.35 11.00
C ASN A 10 -9.33 -9.86 11.36
N GLY A 11 -9.74 -9.46 12.57
CA GLY A 11 -9.54 -8.11 13.09
C GLY A 11 -8.07 -7.71 13.21
N ILE A 12 -7.21 -8.63 13.68
CA ILE A 12 -5.75 -8.43 13.74
C ILE A 12 -5.17 -8.29 12.33
N ALA A 13 -5.61 -9.10 11.38
CA ALA A 13 -5.16 -9.05 10.00
C ALA A 13 -5.48 -7.70 9.33
N VAL A 14 -6.73 -7.25 9.45
CA VAL A 14 -7.17 -5.94 8.95
C VAL A 14 -6.46 -4.81 9.68
N GLY A 15 -6.33 -4.92 11.01
CA GLY A 15 -5.61 -3.98 11.85
C GLY A 15 -4.15 -3.82 11.43
N SER A 16 -3.47 -4.90 11.04
CA SER A 16 -2.08 -4.88 10.56
C SER A 16 -1.91 -4.05 9.29
N SER A 17 -2.88 -4.14 8.37
CA SER A 17 -2.90 -3.34 7.14
C SER A 17 -3.08 -1.85 7.45
N TYR A 18 -4.00 -1.51 8.37
CA TYR A 18 -4.15 -0.14 8.84
C TYR A 18 -2.91 0.37 9.60
N ALA A 19 -2.24 -0.50 10.35
CA ALA A 19 -1.00 -0.17 11.05
C ALA A 19 0.11 0.24 10.07
N LEU A 20 0.27 -0.51 8.97
CA LEU A 20 1.21 -0.18 7.89
C LEU A 20 0.86 1.14 7.20
N MET A 21 -0.42 1.37 6.91
CA MET A 21 -0.87 2.64 6.30
C MET A 21 -0.59 3.83 7.23
N GLY A 22 -0.89 3.69 8.52
CA GLY A 22 -0.62 4.69 9.54
C GLY A 22 0.88 4.95 9.72
N LEU A 23 1.69 3.90 9.75
CA LEU A 23 3.14 4.00 9.84
C LEU A 23 3.73 4.81 8.67
N ALA A 24 3.31 4.53 7.44
CA ALA A 24 3.74 5.30 6.29
C ALA A 24 3.32 6.78 6.37
N MET A 25 2.11 7.08 6.87
CA MET A 25 1.66 8.47 7.08
C MET A 25 2.52 9.19 8.13
N VAL A 26 2.84 8.51 9.24
CA VAL A 26 3.69 9.06 10.30
C VAL A 26 5.09 9.38 9.79
N ILE A 27 5.71 8.48 9.01
CA ILE A 27 7.05 8.70 8.46
C ILE A 27 7.07 9.93 7.55
N ILE A 28 6.09 10.06 6.65
CA ILE A 28 6.00 11.19 5.73
C ILE A 28 5.79 12.49 6.52
N TYR A 29 4.86 12.49 7.48
CA TYR A 29 4.57 13.68 8.28
C TYR A 29 5.78 14.10 9.13
N LYS A 30 6.49 13.15 9.75
CA LYS A 30 7.70 13.42 10.55
C LYS A 30 8.85 14.02 9.75
N THR A 31 8.91 13.75 8.45
CA THR A 31 10.01 14.21 7.59
C THR A 31 9.68 15.48 6.81
N SER A 32 8.40 15.72 6.52
CA SER A 32 7.94 16.86 5.73
C SER A 32 7.19 17.94 6.52
N GLU A 33 6.75 17.62 7.75
CA GLU A 33 5.82 18.44 8.55
C GLU A 33 4.48 18.77 7.85
N VAL A 34 4.18 18.07 6.75
CA VAL A 34 2.94 18.24 5.98
C VAL A 34 2.31 16.88 5.72
N PRO A 35 0.98 16.74 5.92
CA PRO A 35 0.28 15.50 5.55
C PRO A 35 0.28 15.31 4.02
N ASN A 36 0.68 14.12 3.57
CA ASN A 36 0.63 13.76 2.15
C ASN A 36 -0.68 13.01 1.83
N PHE A 37 -1.66 13.73 1.27
CA PHE A 37 -2.94 13.15 0.89
C PHE A 37 -2.87 12.23 -0.33
N ALA A 38 -1.78 12.28 -1.11
CA ALA A 38 -1.59 11.38 -2.26
C ALA A 38 -1.17 9.96 -1.84
N GLN A 39 -0.84 9.72 -0.57
CA GLN A 39 -0.28 8.44 -0.12
C GLN A 39 -1.18 7.24 -0.46
N GLY A 40 -2.50 7.39 -0.32
CA GLY A 40 -3.47 6.34 -0.68
C GLY A 40 -3.39 5.99 -2.17
N GLU A 41 -3.33 7.00 -3.02
CA GLU A 41 -3.24 6.82 -4.48
C GLU A 41 -1.87 6.33 -4.94
N MET A 42 -0.80 6.66 -4.21
CA MET A 42 0.53 6.07 -4.42
C MET A 42 0.53 4.56 -4.13
N ALA A 43 -0.17 4.13 -3.08
CA ALA A 43 -0.37 2.71 -2.79
C ALA A 43 -1.27 2.04 -3.85
N LEU A 44 -2.32 2.74 -4.31
CA LEU A 44 -3.22 2.26 -5.36
C LEU A 44 -2.46 1.98 -6.66
N ILE A 45 -1.77 2.97 -7.22
CA ILE A 45 -1.06 2.82 -8.49
C ILE A 45 0.04 1.75 -8.41
N SER A 46 0.72 1.63 -7.26
CA SER A 46 1.72 0.56 -7.03
C SER A 46 1.09 -0.83 -7.02
N SER A 47 -0.11 -0.96 -6.43
CA SER A 47 -0.86 -2.22 -6.39
C SER A 47 -1.36 -2.61 -7.78
N TYR A 48 -1.85 -1.65 -8.57
CA TYR A 48 -2.24 -1.87 -9.96
C TYR A 48 -1.05 -2.20 -10.86
N PHE A 49 0.11 -1.59 -10.63
CA PHE A 49 1.34 -1.94 -11.31
C PHE A 49 1.73 -3.40 -11.01
N ALA A 50 1.68 -3.83 -9.74
CA ALA A 50 1.91 -5.23 -9.38
C ALA A 50 0.91 -6.17 -10.06
N MET A 51 -0.38 -5.82 -10.05
CA MET A 51 -1.42 -6.59 -10.74
C MET A 51 -1.14 -6.71 -12.24
N MET A 52 -0.70 -5.63 -12.90
CA MET A 52 -0.34 -5.66 -14.32
C MET A 52 0.82 -6.64 -14.59
N LEU A 53 1.85 -6.65 -13.73
CA LEU A 53 2.97 -7.59 -13.86
C LEU A 53 2.52 -9.05 -13.70
N LEU A 54 1.62 -9.32 -12.77
CA LEU A 54 1.10 -10.67 -12.53
C LEU A 54 0.13 -11.14 -13.61
N SER A 55 -0.87 -10.32 -13.96
CA SER A 55 -1.95 -10.70 -14.88
C SER A 55 -1.53 -10.61 -16.35
N SER A 56 -0.95 -9.48 -16.74
CA SER A 56 -0.69 -9.17 -18.16
C SER A 56 0.66 -9.72 -18.62
N PHE A 57 1.68 -9.66 -17.75
CA PHE A 57 3.02 -10.14 -18.07
C PHE A 57 3.30 -11.55 -17.54
N ASN A 58 2.37 -12.16 -16.78
CA ASN A 58 2.51 -13.49 -16.20
C ASN A 58 3.84 -13.68 -15.44
N MET A 59 4.34 -12.61 -14.79
CA MET A 59 5.61 -12.66 -14.08
C MET A 59 5.48 -13.45 -12.79
N SER A 60 6.59 -14.05 -12.35
CA SER A 60 6.65 -14.65 -11.02
C SER A 60 6.43 -13.59 -9.94
N VAL A 61 5.94 -14.02 -8.79
CA VAL A 61 5.53 -13.09 -7.73
C VAL A 61 6.72 -12.43 -7.05
N TYR A 62 7.85 -13.12 -6.97
CA TYR A 62 9.10 -12.55 -6.50
C TYR A 62 9.60 -11.44 -7.45
N SER A 63 9.55 -11.67 -8.76
CA SER A 63 9.94 -10.65 -9.73
C SER A 63 8.97 -9.47 -9.75
N ALA A 64 7.66 -9.72 -9.66
CA ALA A 64 6.65 -8.67 -9.61
C ALA A 64 6.80 -7.83 -8.34
N PHE A 65 7.04 -8.46 -7.19
CA PHE A 65 7.28 -7.78 -5.92
C PHE A 65 8.49 -6.84 -6.00
N LEU A 66 9.64 -7.34 -6.47
CA LEU A 66 10.85 -6.52 -6.60
C LEU A 66 10.64 -5.35 -7.56
N LEU A 67 10.02 -5.58 -8.72
CA LEU A 67 9.77 -4.51 -9.68
C LEU A 67 8.77 -3.48 -9.15
N THR A 68 7.72 -3.91 -8.45
CA THR A 68 6.78 -3.00 -7.80
C THR A 68 7.43 -2.21 -6.68
N PHE A 69 8.32 -2.83 -5.90
CA PHE A 69 9.06 -2.14 -4.85
C PHE A 69 9.96 -1.04 -5.42
N VAL A 70 10.70 -1.35 -6.49
CA VAL A 70 11.50 -0.35 -7.23
C VAL A 70 10.60 0.73 -7.83
N PHE A 71 9.47 0.36 -8.42
CA PHE A 71 8.50 1.32 -8.95
C PHE A 71 7.96 2.27 -7.87
N ALA A 72 7.60 1.76 -6.70
CA ALA A 72 7.10 2.59 -5.59
C ALA A 72 8.15 3.58 -5.08
N ILE A 73 9.42 3.16 -4.99
CA ILE A 73 10.54 4.07 -4.66
C ILE A 73 10.67 5.15 -5.73
N LEU A 74 10.71 4.76 -7.01
CA LEU A 74 10.86 5.71 -8.12
C LEU A 74 9.68 6.68 -8.19
N LEU A 75 8.46 6.22 -7.94
CA LEU A 75 7.28 7.07 -7.87
C LEU A 75 7.40 8.09 -6.73
N GLY A 76 7.77 7.66 -5.53
CA GLY A 76 8.01 8.55 -4.39
C GLY A 76 9.09 9.59 -4.68
N CYS A 77 10.24 9.16 -5.21
CA CYS A 77 11.30 10.06 -5.63
C CYS A 77 10.82 11.04 -6.72
N PHE A 78 10.09 10.56 -7.72
CA PHE A 78 9.57 11.43 -8.77
C PHE A 78 8.65 12.51 -8.21
N LEU A 79 7.67 12.14 -7.38
CA LEU A 79 6.75 13.12 -6.78
C LEU A 79 7.49 14.12 -5.88
N GLU A 80 8.43 13.64 -5.07
CA GLU A 80 9.24 14.47 -4.17
C GLU A 80 10.13 15.47 -4.95
N PHE A 81 10.97 14.97 -5.86
CA PHE A 81 11.97 15.79 -6.54
C PHE A 81 11.41 16.59 -7.73
N ALA A 82 10.43 16.06 -8.45
CA ALA A 82 9.89 16.72 -9.64
C ALA A 82 8.72 17.65 -9.33
N ILE A 83 7.98 17.42 -8.25
CA ILE A 83 6.78 18.20 -7.91
C ILE A 83 6.96 18.94 -6.58
N LEU A 84 7.09 18.22 -5.47
CA LEU A 84 7.03 18.81 -4.13
C LEU A 84 8.19 19.79 -3.86
N ARG A 85 9.43 19.39 -4.14
CA ARG A 85 10.62 20.25 -3.96
C ARG A 85 10.69 21.44 -4.90
N ARG A 86 9.95 21.40 -6.01
CA ARG A 86 9.92 22.50 -6.99
C ARG A 86 8.81 23.52 -6.72
N ALA A 87 7.95 23.27 -5.75
CA ALA A 87 6.96 24.24 -5.32
C ALA A 87 7.67 25.51 -4.80
N LYS A 88 7.33 26.67 -5.35
CA LYS A 88 7.93 27.95 -4.96
C LYS A 88 7.19 28.50 -3.73
N GLU A 89 7.91 28.57 -2.61
CA GLU A 89 7.42 29.14 -1.34
C GLU A 89 6.02 28.64 -0.90
N PRO A 90 5.75 27.32 -0.92
CA PRO A 90 4.44 26.84 -0.51
C PRO A 90 4.31 26.97 1.01
N ASN A 91 3.21 27.56 1.47
CA ASN A 91 2.79 27.37 2.85
C ASN A 91 2.22 25.94 3.04
N VAL A 92 1.96 25.54 4.29
CA VAL A 92 1.43 24.20 4.62
C VAL A 92 0.16 23.88 3.82
N LEU A 93 -0.76 24.84 3.70
CA LEU A 93 -1.99 24.68 2.91
C LEU A 93 -1.71 24.46 1.42
N GLY A 94 -0.74 25.17 0.85
CA GLY A 94 -0.30 25.02 -0.54
C GLY A 94 0.26 23.63 -0.80
N MET A 95 1.08 23.09 0.10
CA MET A 95 1.57 21.71 -0.02
C MET A 95 0.42 20.70 0.06
N ILE A 96 -0.54 20.89 0.96
CA ILE A 96 -1.73 20.04 1.04
C ILE A 96 -2.49 20.05 -0.29
N VAL A 97 -2.77 21.22 -0.86
CA VAL A 97 -3.46 21.35 -2.14
C VAL A 97 -2.69 20.64 -3.26
N ILE A 98 -1.36 20.74 -3.29
CA ILE A 98 -0.53 20.02 -4.27
C ILE A 98 -0.71 18.51 -4.11
N THR A 99 -0.63 17.98 -2.88
CA THR A 99 -0.80 16.53 -2.66
C THR A 99 -2.21 16.02 -3.01
N ILE A 100 -3.25 16.83 -2.78
CA ILE A 100 -4.61 16.52 -3.24
C ILE A 100 -4.66 16.50 -4.77
N GLY A 101 -4.02 17.46 -5.44
CA GLY A 101 -3.90 17.49 -6.90
C GLY A 101 -3.18 16.25 -7.44
N ILE A 102 -2.08 15.84 -6.80
CA ILE A 102 -1.36 14.60 -7.14
C ILE A 102 -2.29 13.39 -6.97
N SER A 103 -3.03 13.32 -5.86
CA SER A 103 -4.01 12.26 -5.61
C SER A 103 -4.99 12.12 -6.78
N MET A 104 -5.59 13.23 -7.22
CA MET A 104 -6.54 13.23 -8.35
C MET A 104 -5.90 12.79 -9.67
N VAL A 105 -4.65 13.22 -9.92
CA VAL A 105 -3.92 12.81 -11.14
C VAL A 105 -3.61 11.31 -11.11
N LEU A 106 -3.10 10.78 -9.99
CA LEU A 106 -2.79 9.36 -9.86
C LEU A 106 -4.05 8.49 -10.01
N LEU A 107 -5.15 8.87 -9.35
CA LEU A 107 -6.43 8.19 -9.48
C LEU A 107 -6.94 8.23 -10.93
N GLY A 108 -6.80 9.38 -11.60
CA GLY A 108 -7.17 9.55 -13.00
C GLY A 108 -6.35 8.65 -13.94
N VAL A 109 -5.04 8.53 -13.71
CA VAL A 109 -4.16 7.62 -14.47
C VAL A 109 -4.57 6.17 -14.29
N VAL A 110 -4.83 5.73 -13.04
CA VAL A 110 -5.29 4.37 -12.74
C VAL A 110 -6.64 4.10 -13.42
N SER A 111 -7.60 5.01 -13.26
CA SER A 111 -8.94 4.87 -13.82
C SER A 111 -8.94 4.84 -15.34
N TRP A 112 -8.10 5.66 -15.98
CA TRP A 112 -7.95 5.68 -17.44
C TRP A 112 -7.34 4.38 -17.98
N LYS A 113 -6.34 3.81 -17.27
CA LYS A 113 -5.62 2.62 -17.73
C LYS A 113 -6.32 1.30 -17.40
N PHE A 114 -6.94 1.20 -16.22
CA PHE A 114 -7.46 -0.05 -15.65
C PHE A 114 -8.99 -0.07 -15.49
N GLY A 115 -9.66 1.06 -15.69
CA GLY A 115 -11.07 1.24 -15.42
C GLY A 115 -11.35 1.67 -13.98
N ALA A 116 -12.60 2.05 -13.70
CA ALA A 116 -13.04 2.49 -12.37
C ALA A 116 -13.53 1.34 -11.47
N ASP A 117 -13.68 0.13 -12.02
CA ASP A 117 -14.15 -1.04 -11.28
C ASP A 117 -13.08 -1.62 -10.36
N GLN A 118 -13.50 -2.18 -9.23
CA GLN A 118 -12.61 -2.96 -8.37
C GLN A 118 -12.08 -4.18 -9.12
N LYS A 119 -10.76 -4.36 -9.11
CA LYS A 119 -10.09 -5.51 -9.71
C LYS A 119 -9.59 -6.45 -8.63
N THR A 120 -9.77 -7.75 -8.87
CA THR A 120 -9.16 -8.79 -8.03
C THR A 120 -7.74 -9.06 -8.52
N MET A 121 -6.76 -8.97 -7.64
CA MET A 121 -5.38 -9.28 -7.95
C MET A 121 -5.16 -10.80 -7.96
N PRO A 122 -4.59 -11.39 -9.03
CA PRO A 122 -4.24 -12.80 -9.04
C PRO A 122 -2.94 -12.99 -8.27
N PHE A 123 -3.04 -12.94 -6.94
CA PHE A 123 -1.92 -13.22 -6.06
C PHE A 123 -1.79 -14.74 -5.88
N PRO A 124 -0.58 -15.32 -5.93
CA PRO A 124 -0.35 -16.77 -5.84
C PRO A 124 -0.78 -17.33 -4.48
N ILE A 125 -0.75 -16.48 -3.45
CA ILE A 125 -1.32 -16.73 -2.16
C ILE A 125 -2.74 -16.17 -2.20
N GLY A 126 -3.66 -16.98 -2.74
CA GLY A 126 -5.07 -16.63 -2.75
C GLY A 126 -5.68 -16.66 -1.34
N PRO A 127 -6.87 -16.09 -1.12
CA PRO A 127 -7.63 -16.25 0.13
C PRO A 127 -7.91 -17.73 0.48
N SER A 128 -7.85 -18.61 -0.50
CA SER A 128 -7.97 -20.07 -0.36
C SER A 128 -6.70 -20.75 0.15
N ASP A 129 -5.55 -20.07 0.11
CA ASP A 129 -4.27 -20.61 0.57
C ASP A 129 -4.07 -20.23 2.04
N SER A 130 -4.80 -20.95 2.90
CA SER A 130 -4.95 -20.65 4.32
C SER A 130 -4.30 -21.72 5.19
N PHE A 131 -3.74 -21.30 6.33
CA PHE A 131 -3.43 -22.22 7.41
C PHE A 131 -4.72 -22.54 8.15
N ILE A 132 -5.02 -23.84 8.24
CA ILE A 132 -6.15 -24.35 9.02
C ILE A 132 -5.57 -24.85 10.34
N ILE A 133 -5.90 -24.16 11.43
CA ILE A 133 -5.50 -24.56 12.79
C ILE A 133 -6.79 -24.92 13.53
N GLY A 134 -7.14 -26.22 13.53
CA GLY A 134 -8.46 -26.67 13.99
C GLY A 134 -9.57 -26.15 13.07
N ASP A 135 -10.53 -25.41 13.63
CA ASP A 135 -11.64 -24.78 12.89
C ASP A 135 -11.37 -23.30 12.53
N ILE A 136 -10.15 -22.81 12.75
CA ILE A 136 -9.76 -21.42 12.46
C ILE A 136 -9.05 -21.35 11.11
N PHE A 137 -9.49 -20.43 10.27
CA PHE A 137 -8.91 -20.18 8.95
C PHE A 137 -8.09 -18.89 8.99
N ILE A 138 -6.80 -18.99 8.69
CA ILE A 138 -5.91 -17.82 8.64
C ILE A 138 -5.27 -17.76 7.26
N SER A 139 -5.52 -16.70 6.51
CA SER A 139 -4.92 -16.56 5.19
C SER A 139 -3.42 -16.32 5.33
N LYS A 140 -2.61 -17.02 4.51
CA LYS A 140 -1.16 -16.79 4.46
C LYS A 140 -0.81 -15.31 4.18
N LEU A 141 -1.67 -14.59 3.45
CA LEU A 141 -1.51 -13.17 3.16
C LEU A 141 -1.66 -12.33 4.44
N GLU A 142 -2.62 -12.66 5.29
CA GLU A 142 -2.86 -11.99 6.58
C GLU A 142 -1.70 -12.18 7.55
N VAL A 143 -1.13 -13.39 7.59
CA VAL A 143 0.08 -13.65 8.38
C VAL A 143 1.25 -12.84 7.83
N LEU A 144 1.42 -12.79 6.50
CA LEU A 144 2.50 -12.05 5.87
C LEU A 144 2.39 -10.53 6.12
N THR A 145 1.18 -9.96 6.05
CA THR A 145 0.96 -8.54 6.34
C THR A 145 1.21 -8.22 7.82
N LEU A 146 0.78 -9.09 8.74
CA LEU A 146 1.08 -8.96 10.17
C LEU A 146 2.59 -9.00 10.46
N VAL A 147 3.29 -9.98 9.90
CA VAL A 147 4.76 -10.11 10.08
C VAL A 147 5.49 -8.90 9.49
N ALA A 148 5.08 -8.45 8.30
CA ALA A 148 5.67 -7.25 7.69
C ALA A 148 5.42 -5.99 8.53
N ALA A 149 4.22 -5.83 9.10
CA ALA A 149 3.88 -4.73 9.99
C ALA A 149 4.77 -4.72 11.24
N LEU A 150 4.84 -5.85 11.94
CA LEU A 150 5.65 -5.98 13.16
C LEU A 150 7.14 -5.77 12.88
N LEU A 151 7.66 -6.31 11.77
CA LEU A 151 9.05 -6.14 11.38
C LEU A 151 9.36 -4.66 11.12
N LEU A 152 8.57 -4.00 10.28
CA LEU A 152 8.79 -2.59 9.94
C LEU A 152 8.67 -1.67 11.17
N MET A 153 7.68 -1.92 12.03
CA MET A 153 7.54 -1.19 13.29
C MET A 153 8.76 -1.40 14.19
N SER A 154 9.23 -2.63 14.32
CA SER A 154 10.41 -2.95 15.16
C SER A 154 11.67 -2.28 14.62
N VAL A 155 11.89 -2.32 13.30
CA VAL A 155 13.05 -1.70 12.64
C VAL A 155 13.02 -0.18 12.77
N LEU A 156 11.85 0.45 12.70
CA LEU A 156 11.72 1.91 12.80
C LEU A 156 11.66 2.44 14.24
N TYR A 157 11.36 1.57 15.21
CA TYR A 157 11.37 1.93 16.62
C TYR A 157 12.80 1.96 17.19
N LEU A 158 13.70 1.11 16.69
CA LEU A 158 15.12 1.04 17.03
C LEU A 158 15.90 2.21 16.42
#